data_AF-A0A117IFZ8-F1
#
_entry.id   AF-A0A117IFZ8-F1
#
_cell.length_a   1.000
_cell.length_b   1.000
_cell.length_c   1.000
_cell.angle_alpha   90.00
_cell.angle_beta   90.00
_cell.angle_gamma   90.00
#
_symmetry.space_group_name_H-M   'P 1'
#
loop_
_entity.id
_entity.type
_entity.pdbx_description
1 polymer ?
#
loop_
_entity_poly.entity_id
_entity_poly.type
_entity_poly.pdbx_seq_one_letter_code
_entity_poly.pdbx_strand_id
1 'polypeptide(L)' 'MQQTHAVIPMLRQAADKLDELGRRSDNSTLQDFTALAAQYRRAYAQAIPTYTPADQHLYDASLYPVGVITAACKAAGHT' A
#
# COMPACT_ATOMS: atom_id res chain seq x y z
N MET A 1 -13.12 -2.40 19.88
CA MET A 1 -11.72 -2.30 19.41
C MET A 1 -11.03 -3.66 19.15
N GLN A 2 -11.63 -4.82 19.45
CA GLN A 2 -10.98 -6.13 19.17
C GLN A 2 -10.93 -6.51 17.67
N GLN A 3 -11.90 -6.04 16.87
CA GLN A 3 -12.03 -6.41 15.46
C GLN A 3 -10.99 -5.74 14.54
N THR A 4 -10.41 -4.60 14.95
CA THR A 4 -9.44 -3.87 14.11
C THR A 4 -8.11 -4.61 13.97
N HIS A 5 -7.69 -5.42 14.94
CA HIS A 5 -6.42 -6.14 14.86
C HIS A 5 -6.44 -7.27 13.81
N ALA A 6 -7.62 -7.79 13.46
CA ALA A 6 -7.77 -8.82 12.43
C ALA A 6 -7.34 -8.32 11.03
N VAL A 7 -7.27 -6.99 10.82
CA VAL A 7 -6.82 -6.42 9.54
C VAL A 7 -5.30 -6.31 9.43
N ILE A 8 -4.55 -6.43 10.55
CA ILE A 8 -3.08 -6.31 10.55
C ILE A 8 -2.43 -7.34 9.60
N PRO A 9 -2.77 -8.65 9.66
CA PRO A 9 -2.23 -9.62 8.71
C PRO A 9 -2.62 -9.32 7.25
N MET A 10 -3.84 -8.84 7.02
CA MET A 10 -4.31 -8.49 5.67
C MET A 10 -3.52 -7.30 5.08
N LEU A 11 -3.22 -6.30 5.90
CA LEU A 11 -2.40 -5.15 5.49
C LEU A 11 -0.97 -5.57 5.16
N ARG A 12 -0.38 -6.45 5.97
CA ARG A 12 0.96 -7.01 5.71
C ARG A 12 1.00 -7.83 4.42
N GLN A 13 0.03 -8.72 4.24
CA GLN A 13 -0.08 -9.50 3.00
C GLN A 13 -0.29 -8.62 1.77
N ALA A 14 -1.08 -7.55 1.89
CA ALA A 14 -1.26 -6.59 0.81
C ALA A 14 0.04 -5.84 0.49
N ALA A 15 0.85 -5.51 1.50
CA ALA A 15 2.18 -4.93 1.28
C ALA A 15 3.11 -5.90 0.55
N ASP A 16 3.11 -7.18 0.93
CA ASP A 16 3.94 -8.20 0.27
C ASP A 16 3.55 -8.38 -1.21
N LYS A 17 2.25 -8.34 -1.52
CA LYS A 17 1.75 -8.38 -2.90
C LYS A 17 2.17 -7.15 -3.72
N LEU A 18 2.22 -5.96 -3.10
CA LEU A 18 2.68 -4.74 -3.76
C LEU A 18 4.17 -4.85 -4.10
N ASP A 19 5.01 -5.30 -3.16
CA ASP A 19 6.44 -5.51 -3.43
C ASP A 19 6.67 -6.56 -4.51
N GLU A 20 5.91 -7.67 -4.50
CA GLU A 20 5.98 -8.68 -5.55
C GLU A 20 5.60 -8.09 -6.92
N LEU A 21 4.54 -7.30 -6.97
CA LEU A 21 4.11 -6.62 -8.20
C LEU A 21 5.20 -5.69 -8.74
N GLY A 22 5.80 -4.87 -7.86
CA GLY A 22 6.92 -4.01 -8.20
C GLY A 22 8.07 -4.79 -8.79
N ARG A 23 8.53 -5.84 -8.08
CA ARG A 23 9.68 -6.65 -8.46
C ARG A 23 9.51 -7.40 -9.80
N ARG A 24 8.27 -7.60 -10.27
CA ARG A 24 7.96 -8.19 -11.58
C ARG A 24 7.89 -7.16 -12.71
N SER A 25 7.93 -5.86 -12.40
CA SER A 25 7.88 -4.79 -13.39
C SER A 25 9.27 -4.43 -13.87
N ASP A 26 9.46 -4.25 -15.18
CA ASP A 26 10.69 -3.66 -15.74
C ASP A 26 10.69 -2.12 -15.67
N ASN A 27 9.68 -1.50 -15.07
CA ASN A 27 9.56 -0.06 -14.92
C ASN A 27 9.96 0.36 -13.49
N SER A 28 11.10 1.05 -13.36
CA SER A 28 11.62 1.52 -12.06
C SER A 28 10.66 2.46 -11.34
N THR A 29 9.93 3.31 -12.07
CA THR A 29 8.91 4.18 -11.48
C THR A 29 7.77 3.37 -10.85
N LEU A 30 7.34 2.27 -11.49
CA LEU A 30 6.34 1.37 -10.89
C LEU A 30 6.88 0.63 -9.67
N GLN A 31 8.16 0.22 -9.70
CA GLN A 31 8.83 -0.36 -8.53
C GLN A 31 8.82 0.61 -7.35
N ASP A 32 9.15 1.89 -7.57
CA ASP A 32 9.18 2.89 -6.51
C ASP A 32 7.79 3.14 -5.91
N PHE A 33 6.76 3.30 -6.74
CA PHE A 33 5.39 3.53 -6.24
C PHE A 33 4.82 2.32 -5.50
N THR A 34 5.11 1.09 -5.96
CA THR A 34 4.67 -0.12 -5.27
C THR A 34 5.40 -0.31 -3.94
N ALA A 35 6.70 -0.05 -3.88
CA ALA A 35 7.47 -0.09 -2.64
C ALA A 35 7.00 0.98 -1.63
N LEU A 36 6.70 2.19 -2.10
CA LEU A 36 6.14 3.26 -1.25
C LEU A 36 4.78 2.86 -0.67
N ALA A 37 3.89 2.31 -1.51
CA ALA A 37 2.60 1.80 -1.06
C ALA A 37 2.75 0.71 0.00
N ALA A 38 3.64 -0.26 -0.23
CA ALA A 38 3.92 -1.37 0.67
C ALA A 38 4.48 -0.87 2.01
N GLN A 39 5.43 0.06 1.98
CA GLN A 39 6.05 0.65 3.17
C GLN A 39 5.01 1.33 4.06
N TYR A 40 4.19 2.22 3.52
CA TYR A 40 3.15 2.91 4.30
C TYR A 40 2.06 1.96 4.79
N ARG A 41 1.76 0.90 4.03
CA ARG A 41 0.80 -0.12 4.48
C ARG A 41 1.33 -0.92 5.67
N ARG A 42 2.63 -1.25 5.70
CA ARG A 42 3.29 -1.86 6.86
C ARG A 42 3.34 -0.91 8.06
N ALA A 43 3.59 0.38 7.83
CA ALA A 43 3.57 1.40 8.88
C ALA A 43 2.17 1.53 9.50
N TYR A 44 1.12 1.60 8.68
CA TYR A 44 -0.26 1.61 9.18
C TYR A 44 -0.59 0.35 9.98
N ALA A 45 -0.20 -0.83 9.49
CA ALA A 45 -0.38 -2.08 10.22
C ALA A 45 0.33 -2.12 11.58
N GLN A 46 1.49 -1.46 11.69
CA GLN A 46 2.23 -1.31 12.95
C GLN A 46 1.56 -0.32 13.91
N ALA A 47 0.90 0.72 13.40
CA ALA A 47 0.24 1.74 14.21
C ALA A 47 -1.10 1.29 14.81
N ILE A 48 -1.78 0.32 14.20
CA ILE A 48 -3.12 -0.15 14.61
C ILE A 48 -3.26 -0.44 16.13
N PRO A 49 -2.33 -1.13 16.81
CA PRO A 49 -2.47 -1.44 18.23
C PRO A 49 -2.55 -0.21 19.14
N THR A 50 -1.99 0.93 18.70
CA THR A 50 -1.95 2.20 19.43
C THR A 50 -2.56 3.34 18.60
N TYR A 51 -3.53 3.01 17.76
CA TYR A 51 -4.07 3.91 16.75
C TYR A 51 -4.50 5.28 17.31
N THR A 52 -4.07 6.33 16.61
CA THR A 52 -4.51 7.72 16.78
C THR A 52 -5.11 8.23 15.46
N PRO A 53 -5.93 9.29 15.49
CA PRO A 53 -6.48 9.87 14.25
C PRO A 53 -5.42 10.28 13.22
N ALA A 54 -4.20 10.63 13.65
CA ALA A 54 -3.10 10.99 12.75
C ALA A 54 -2.57 9.79 11.93
N ASP A 55 -2.74 8.56 12.42
CA ASP A 55 -2.32 7.34 11.71
C ASP A 55 -3.15 7.07 10.45
N GLN A 56 -4.30 7.74 10.29
CA GLN A 56 -5.06 7.76 9.04
C GLN A 56 -4.19 8.24 7.86
N HIS A 57 -3.24 9.16 8.09
CA HIS A 57 -2.33 9.61 7.04
C HIS A 57 -1.39 8.51 6.54
N LEU A 58 -1.03 7.53 7.38
CA LEU A 58 -0.28 6.35 6.94
C LEU A 58 -1.12 5.49 6.00
N TYR A 59 -2.42 5.35 6.29
CA TYR A 59 -3.34 4.64 5.42
C TYR A 59 -3.49 5.34 4.07
N ASP A 60 -3.75 6.65 4.06
CA ASP A 60 -3.93 7.44 2.85
C ASP A 60 -2.66 7.42 1.97
N ALA A 61 -1.49 7.59 2.57
CA ALA A 61 -0.19 7.50 1.89
C ALA A 61 0.07 6.10 1.31
N SER A 62 -0.50 5.03 1.89
CA SER A 62 -0.44 3.69 1.30
C SER A 62 -1.34 3.50 0.07
N LEU A 63 -2.39 4.32 -0.07
CA LEU A 63 -3.40 4.21 -1.13
C LEU A 63 -3.07 5.07 -2.35
N TYR A 64 -2.59 6.29 -2.15
CA TYR A 64 -2.37 7.23 -3.25
C TYR A 64 -1.40 6.71 -4.33
N PRO A 65 -0.26 6.07 -3.99
CA PRO A 65 0.61 5.45 -5.00
C PRO A 65 -0.11 4.38 -5.84
N VAL A 66 -0.97 3.56 -5.22
CA VAL A 66 -1.77 2.55 -5.94
C VAL A 66 -2.76 3.23 -6.90
N GLY A 67 -3.35 4.35 -6.47
CA GLY A 67 -4.18 5.19 -7.33
C GLY A 67 -3.43 5.74 -8.54
N VAL A 68 -2.20 6.25 -8.34
CA VAL A 68 -1.32 6.70 -9.42
C VAL A 68 -1.01 5.57 -10.40
N ILE A 69 -0.62 4.39 -9.90
CA ILE A 69 -0.35 3.22 -10.75
C ILE A 69 -1.59 2.85 -11.57
N THR A 70 -2.75 2.81 -10.93
CA THR A 70 -4.02 2.46 -11.61
C THR A 70 -4.36 3.47 -12.71
N ALA A 71 -4.21 4.76 -12.42
CA ALA A 71 -4.45 5.82 -13.40
C ALA A 71 -3.46 5.75 -14.57
N ALA A 72 -2.19 5.47 -14.29
CA ALA A 72 -1.15 5.30 -15.31
C ALA A 72 -1.44 4.10 -16.23
N CYS A 73 -1.81 2.94 -15.66
CA CYS A 73 -2.19 1.76 -16.45
C CYS A 73 -3.36 2.06 -17.39
N LYS A 74 -4.40 2.74 -16.89
CA LYS A 74 -5.54 3.18 -17.71
C LYS A 74 -5.13 4.12 -18.83
N ALA A 75 -4.28 5.11 -18.53
CA ALA A 75 -3.77 6.04 -19.54
C ALA A 75 -2.93 5.33 -20.63
N ALA A 76 -2.24 4.25 -20.27
CA ALA A 76 -1.50 3.40 -21.21
C ALA A 76 -2.38 2.39 -21.97
N GLY A 77 -3.70 2.36 -21.73
CA GLY A 77 -4.64 1.47 -22.41
C GLY A 77 -4.78 0.08 -21.78
N HIS A 78 -4.33 -0.12 -20.55
CA HIS A 78 -4.52 -1.35 -19.78
C HIS A 78 -5.77 -1.24 -18.89
N THR A 79 -6.61 -2.28 -18.89
CA THR A 79 -7.83 -2.40 -18.06
C THR A 79 -7.60 -3.28 -16.84
#